data_AF-Q21577-F1
#
_entry.id   AF-Q21577-F1
#
_cell.length_a   1.000
_cell.length_b   1.000
_cell.length_c   1.000
_cell.angle_alpha   90.00
_cell.angle_beta   90.00
_cell.angle_gamma   90.00
#
_symmetry.space_group_name_H-M   'P 1'
#
loop_
_entity.id
_entity.type
_entity.pdbx_description
1 polymer ?
#
loop_
_entity_poly.entity_id
_entity_poly.type
_entity_poly.pdbx_seq_one_letter_code
_entity_poly.pdbx_strand_id
1 'polypeptide(L)'
;MSYYISNYFIFRFYSKMNLRCIVSLILLATFPTLSSTMTLKRHYRRPVCEPTQSCSYSYQQFTFELCDCPESKSCPMDNGVQLKGITYQFCAARELPECASDETAAEINMLQTSIYCVCPPNQIYVKQKDTSKANAKYVCQEKAMCEPGQMCGVGNPIVGIKHLCHCDANSQCQITSPNVFSPMVIQNATCQPI
;
A
#
# COMPACT_ATOMS: atom_id res chain seq x y z
N MET A 1 45.32 -29.09 -42.04
CA MET A 1 45.24 -30.47 -42.54
C MET A 1 43.83 -30.94 -42.28
N SER A 2 43.11 -31.29 -43.35
CA SER A 2 41.76 -31.90 -43.34
C SER A 2 40.61 -30.93 -42.95
N TYR A 3 39.44 -30.88 -43.59
CA TYR A 3 38.78 -31.75 -44.55
C TYR A 3 38.05 -30.89 -45.60
N TYR A 4 38.48 -30.99 -46.86
CA TYR A 4 37.61 -30.81 -48.02
C TYR A 4 36.68 -32.03 -48.11
N ILE A 5 35.55 -31.87 -48.81
CA ILE A 5 34.52 -32.88 -49.13
C ILE A 5 33.32 -32.87 -48.17
N SER A 6 32.48 -31.83 -48.26
CA SER A 6 31.00 -32.01 -48.21
C SER A 6 30.27 -30.73 -48.66
N ASN A 7 30.58 -30.20 -49.85
CA ASN A 7 29.86 -29.03 -50.39
C ASN A 7 29.22 -29.26 -51.77
N TYR A 8 29.48 -30.40 -52.44
CA TYR A 8 28.94 -30.63 -53.77
C TYR A 8 27.51 -31.18 -53.80
N PHE A 9 26.99 -31.72 -52.69
CA PHE A 9 25.62 -32.26 -52.66
C PHE A 9 24.55 -31.22 -52.27
N ILE A 10 24.93 -30.14 -51.57
CA ILE A 10 23.98 -29.10 -51.15
C ILE A 10 23.65 -28.14 -52.32
N PHE A 11 24.53 -28.03 -53.32
CA PHE A 11 24.31 -27.12 -54.46
C PHE A 11 23.22 -27.55 -55.44
N ARG A 12 22.73 -28.79 -55.41
CA ARG A 12 21.66 -29.23 -56.33
C ARG A 12 20.24 -28.95 -55.85
N PHE A 13 20.02 -28.64 -54.57
CA PHE A 13 18.67 -28.34 -54.07
C PHE A 13 18.27 -26.86 -54.16
N TYR A 14 19.21 -25.95 -54.42
CA TYR A 14 18.90 -24.52 -54.57
C TYR A 14 18.44 -24.09 -55.97
N SER A 15 18.53 -24.95 -57.00
CA SER A 15 18.38 -24.54 -58.40
C SER A 15 16.93 -24.48 -58.92
N LYS A 16 15.92 -24.77 -58.10
CA LYS A 16 14.50 -24.58 -58.46
C LYS A 16 13.67 -23.92 -57.36
N MET A 17 14.31 -23.12 -56.50
CA MET A 17 13.56 -22.25 -55.60
C MET A 17 13.00 -21.09 -56.42
N ASN A 18 11.76 -21.32 -56.89
CA ASN A 18 10.99 -20.45 -57.78
C ASN A 18 11.09 -19.00 -57.30
N LEU A 19 11.58 -18.09 -58.15
CA LEU A 19 11.83 -16.68 -57.85
C LEU A 19 10.63 -15.99 -57.15
N ARG A 20 9.42 -16.46 -57.44
CA ARG A 20 8.16 -16.02 -56.80
C ARG A 20 8.12 -16.25 -55.28
N CYS A 21 8.69 -17.33 -54.76
CA CYS A 21 8.73 -17.62 -53.33
C CYS A 21 9.68 -16.66 -52.60
N ILE A 22 10.83 -16.33 -53.20
CA ILE A 22 11.80 -15.41 -52.61
C ILE A 22 11.21 -14.00 -52.51
N VAL A 23 10.54 -13.53 -53.56
CA VAL A 23 9.87 -12.21 -53.54
C VAL A 23 8.77 -12.15 -52.47
N SER A 24 7.99 -13.22 -52.31
CA SER A 24 6.94 -13.29 -51.28
C SER A 24 7.52 -13.26 -49.86
N LEU A 25 8.62 -13.98 -49.61
CA LEU A 25 9.32 -13.97 -48.33
C LEU A 25 9.94 -12.60 -48.02
N ILE A 26 10.48 -11.89 -49.02
CA ILE A 26 11.02 -10.53 -48.84
C ILE A 26 9.90 -9.54 -48.50
N LEU A 27 8.73 -9.65 -49.16
CA LEU A 27 7.57 -8.82 -48.84
C LEU A 27 7.05 -9.07 -47.42
N LEU A 28 6.97 -10.33 -46.99
CA LEU A 28 6.58 -10.68 -45.62
C LEU A 28 7.63 -10.22 -44.57
N ALA A 29 8.92 -10.28 -44.90
CA ALA A 29 9.99 -9.83 -44.01
C ALA A 29 10.09 -8.31 -43.88
N THR A 30 9.57 -7.55 -44.84
CA THR A 30 9.54 -6.07 -44.77
C THR A 30 8.32 -5.51 -44.05
N PHE A 31 7.25 -6.30 -43.93
CA PHE A 31 6.00 -5.88 -43.27
C PHE A 31 6.04 -5.67 -41.73
N PRO A 32 6.91 -6.29 -40.90
CA PRO A 32 6.81 -6.09 -39.45
C PRO A 32 7.34 -4.74 -38.95
N THR A 33 7.93 -3.89 -39.81
CA THR A 33 8.44 -2.58 -39.38
C THR A 33 7.35 -1.50 -39.23
N LEU A 34 6.12 -1.76 -39.68
CA LEU A 34 4.98 -0.83 -39.46
C LEU A 34 4.13 -1.16 -38.24
N SER A 35 4.61 -2.04 -37.35
CA SER A 35 4.08 -2.19 -36.01
C SER A 35 4.49 -0.96 -35.21
N SER A 36 3.86 0.19 -35.50
CA SER A 36 3.92 1.38 -34.65
C SER A 36 3.54 0.90 -33.26
N THR A 37 4.55 0.74 -32.41
CA THR A 37 4.36 0.57 -30.99
C THR A 37 3.60 1.81 -30.57
N MET A 38 2.29 1.67 -30.43
CA MET A 38 1.45 2.61 -29.73
C MET A 38 1.94 2.61 -28.29
N THR A 39 3.05 3.31 -28.08
CA THR A 39 3.55 3.65 -26.77
C THR A 39 2.45 4.51 -26.18
N LEU A 40 1.66 3.90 -25.30
CA LEU A 40 0.69 4.57 -24.46
C LEU A 40 1.47 5.48 -23.51
N LYS A 41 2.10 6.55 -24.04
CA LYS A 41 2.76 7.62 -23.29
C LYS A 41 1.72 8.53 -22.63
N ARG A 42 0.61 7.99 -22.14
CA ARG A 42 -0.11 8.67 -21.09
C ARG A 42 0.79 8.57 -19.88
N HIS A 43 1.64 9.58 -19.72
CA HIS A 43 2.31 9.88 -18.46
C HIS A 43 1.19 9.97 -17.42
N TYR A 44 0.94 8.86 -16.71
CA TYR A 44 0.00 8.84 -15.62
C TYR A 44 0.47 9.90 -14.63
N ARG A 45 -0.33 10.96 -14.49
CA ARG A 45 -0.14 11.95 -13.44
C ARG A 45 -1.02 11.56 -12.28
N ARG A 46 -0.44 11.57 -11.09
CA ARG A 46 -1.21 11.44 -9.87
C ARG A 46 -2.12 12.66 -9.70
N PRO A 47 -3.26 12.50 -9.03
CA PRO A 47 -4.08 13.65 -8.67
C PRO A 47 -3.31 14.58 -7.73
N VAL A 48 -3.77 15.82 -7.61
CA VAL A 48 -3.25 16.77 -6.62
C VAL A 48 -3.98 16.57 -5.29
N CYS A 49 -3.24 16.51 -4.19
CA CYS A 49 -3.83 16.32 -2.87
C CYS A 49 -4.61 17.55 -2.38
N GLU A 50 -5.72 17.30 -1.71
CA GLU A 50 -6.33 18.31 -0.83
C GLU A 50 -5.49 18.49 0.44
N PRO A 51 -5.57 19.65 1.12
CA PRO A 51 -4.82 19.91 2.36
C PRO A 51 -5.11 18.90 3.47
N THR A 52 -6.32 18.34 3.51
CA THR A 52 -6.75 17.35 4.52
C THR A 52 -6.27 15.94 4.24
N GLN A 53 -5.78 15.67 3.03
CA GLN A 53 -5.43 14.33 2.53
C GLN A 53 -3.94 14.07 2.67
N SER A 54 -3.59 12.83 3.04
CA SER A 54 -2.20 12.38 3.03
C SER A 54 -1.69 12.26 1.59
N CYS A 55 -0.52 12.84 1.30
CA CYS A 55 0.16 12.72 0.02
C CYS A 55 0.95 11.42 -0.12
N SER A 56 1.42 10.88 1.00
CA SER A 56 1.98 9.53 1.06
C SER A 56 1.70 8.90 2.41
N TYR A 57 1.86 7.59 2.49
CA TYR A 57 1.99 6.92 3.77
C TYR A 57 3.18 5.97 3.74
N SER A 58 3.85 5.86 4.88
CA SER A 58 4.92 4.89 5.08
C SER A 58 4.53 3.87 6.13
N TYR A 59 4.87 2.62 5.84
CA TYR A 59 4.70 1.49 6.71
C TYR A 59 5.94 0.61 6.62
N GLN A 60 6.64 0.47 7.74
CA GLN A 60 7.96 -0.16 7.80
C GLN A 60 8.96 0.52 6.83
N GLN A 61 9.47 -0.21 5.85
CA GLN A 61 10.44 0.27 4.86
C GLN A 61 9.79 0.74 3.55
N PHE A 62 8.46 0.63 3.44
CA PHE A 62 7.74 0.96 2.22
C PHE A 62 7.08 2.32 2.37
N THR A 63 7.23 3.15 1.33
CA THR A 63 6.53 4.44 1.19
C THR A 63 5.66 4.38 -0.06
N PHE A 64 4.39 4.72 0.09
CA PHE A 64 3.40 4.71 -0.98
C PHE A 64 2.97 6.14 -1.26
N GLU A 65 3.32 6.66 -2.44
CA GLU A 65 2.92 7.98 -2.89
C GLU A 65 1.53 7.92 -3.53
N LEU A 66 0.59 8.71 -3.01
CA LEU A 66 -0.83 8.68 -3.38
C LEU A 66 -1.19 9.80 -4.36
N CYS A 67 -0.76 11.02 -4.04
CA CYS A 67 -1.07 12.23 -4.78
C CYS A 67 0.11 13.21 -4.73
N ASP A 68 0.18 14.10 -5.70
CA ASP A 68 1.20 15.15 -5.74
C ASP A 68 0.73 16.37 -4.93
N CYS A 69 1.67 17.11 -4.34
CA CYS A 69 1.32 18.34 -3.63
C CYS A 69 1.01 19.49 -4.60
N PRO A 70 0.27 20.52 -4.14
CA PRO A 70 0.04 21.72 -4.93
C PRO A 70 1.33 22.26 -5.54
N GLU A 71 1.24 22.82 -6.75
CA GLU A 71 2.39 23.26 -7.55
C GLU A 71 3.32 22.12 -8.00
N SER A 72 2.79 20.89 -8.11
CA SER A 72 3.51 19.70 -8.57
C SER A 72 4.78 19.39 -7.77
N LYS A 73 4.77 19.72 -6.48
CA LYS A 73 5.84 19.38 -5.55
C LYS A 73 5.71 17.93 -5.13
N SER A 74 6.85 17.27 -4.93
CA SER A 74 6.91 15.97 -4.27
C SER A 74 6.34 16.07 -2.85
N CYS A 75 5.77 14.96 -2.36
CA CYS A 75 5.27 14.86 -0.99
C CYS A 75 6.44 15.05 -0.01
N PRO A 76 6.39 16.04 0.89
CA PRO A 76 7.47 16.29 1.83
C PRO A 76 7.42 15.26 2.98
N MET A 77 8.58 14.92 3.56
CA MET A 77 8.71 13.84 4.55
C MET A 77 8.76 14.34 6.01
N ASP A 78 8.74 15.65 6.20
CA ASP A 78 8.80 16.36 7.49
C ASP A 78 7.41 16.60 8.10
N ASN A 79 6.34 16.51 7.32
CA ASN A 79 4.95 16.79 7.74
C ASN A 79 4.17 15.49 8.04
N GLY A 80 4.80 14.61 8.82
CA GLY A 80 4.30 13.28 9.11
C GLY A 80 3.45 13.21 10.37
N VAL A 81 2.30 12.53 10.28
CA VAL A 81 1.46 12.17 11.43
C VAL A 81 1.49 10.67 11.58
N GLN A 82 1.90 10.19 12.75
CA GLN A 82 1.89 8.76 13.03
C GLN A 82 0.54 8.33 13.60
N LEU A 83 -0.12 7.39 12.94
CA LEU A 83 -1.38 6.82 13.37
C LEU A 83 -1.34 5.29 13.23
N LYS A 84 -1.46 4.57 14.35
CA LYS A 84 -1.45 3.09 14.39
C LYS A 84 -0.24 2.45 13.68
N GLY A 85 0.96 3.01 13.88
CA GLY A 85 2.20 2.51 13.27
C GLY A 85 2.38 2.85 11.80
N ILE A 86 1.42 3.53 11.17
CA ILE A 86 1.54 4.07 9.82
C ILE A 86 1.86 5.56 9.95
N THR A 87 2.85 6.03 9.20
CA THR A 87 3.15 7.46 9.13
C THR A 87 2.49 8.04 7.89
N TYR A 88 1.54 8.95 8.07
CA TYR A 88 0.84 9.65 7.00
C TYR A 88 1.50 11.00 6.77
N GLN A 89 2.01 11.23 5.56
CA GLN A 89 2.65 12.49 5.20
C GLN A 89 1.66 13.43 4.54
N PHE A 90 1.72 14.71 4.87
CA PHE A 90 0.87 15.76 4.32
C PHE A 90 1.68 16.80 3.56
N CYS A 91 1.04 17.52 2.64
CA CYS A 91 1.72 18.54 1.84
C CYS A 91 2.17 19.77 2.62
N ALA A 92 1.61 19.98 3.81
CA ALA A 92 1.96 21.06 4.72
C ALA A 92 1.88 20.56 6.16
N ALA A 93 2.60 21.22 7.07
CA ALA A 93 2.48 20.98 8.50
C ALA A 93 1.05 21.23 8.96
N ARG A 94 0.56 20.38 9.86
CA ARG A 94 -0.80 20.48 10.42
C ARG A 94 -0.75 20.22 11.91
N GLU A 95 -1.39 21.09 12.66
CA GLU A 95 -1.76 20.83 14.05
C GLU A 95 -3.11 20.14 14.03
N LEU A 96 -3.14 18.87 14.45
CA LEU A 96 -4.38 18.12 14.55
C LEU A 96 -4.96 18.31 15.95
N PRO A 97 -6.18 18.84 16.09
CA PRO A 97 -6.83 18.96 17.38
C PRO A 97 -7.19 17.58 17.94
N GLU A 98 -7.51 17.53 19.23
CA GLU A 98 -8.15 16.36 19.83
C GLU A 98 -9.62 16.28 19.38
N CYS A 99 -10.07 15.08 19.01
CA CYS A 99 -11.47 14.87 18.61
C CYS A 99 -12.41 14.89 19.82
N ALA A 100 -13.61 15.42 19.62
CA ALA A 100 -14.74 15.17 20.49
C ALA A 100 -15.24 13.71 20.36
N SER A 101 -16.01 13.24 21.35
CA SER A 101 -16.65 11.93 21.27
C SER A 101 -17.57 11.85 20.05
N ASP A 102 -17.52 10.74 19.31
CA ASP A 102 -18.27 10.48 18.07
C ASP A 102 -17.99 11.45 16.91
N GLU A 103 -17.02 12.35 17.04
CA GLU A 103 -16.50 13.15 15.94
C GLU A 103 -15.69 12.28 14.96
N THR A 104 -15.77 12.61 13.66
CA THR A 104 -15.02 11.89 12.63
C THR A 104 -13.55 12.26 12.71
N ALA A 105 -12.73 11.34 13.21
CA ALA A 105 -11.29 11.50 13.36
C ALA A 105 -10.55 11.34 12.05
N ALA A 106 -10.93 10.32 11.28
CA ALA A 106 -10.29 10.02 10.00
C ALA A 106 -11.26 9.37 9.03
N GLU A 107 -11.05 9.63 7.74
CA GLU A 107 -11.75 9.00 6.64
C GLU A 107 -10.75 8.38 5.68
N ILE A 108 -10.98 7.12 5.32
CA ILE A 108 -10.21 6.41 4.31
C ILE A 108 -11.13 6.23 3.12
N ASN A 109 -10.77 6.85 2.00
CA ASN A 109 -11.42 6.65 0.71
C ASN A 109 -10.46 5.89 -0.20
N MET A 110 -10.75 4.60 -0.42
CA MET A 110 -9.86 3.67 -1.11
C MET A 110 -8.47 3.59 -0.45
N LEU A 111 -7.48 4.28 -1.02
CA LEU A 111 -6.10 4.35 -0.50
C LEU A 111 -5.78 5.70 0.15
N GLN A 112 -6.64 6.69 -0.07
CA GLN A 112 -6.42 8.04 0.40
C GLN A 112 -6.97 8.21 1.81
N THR A 113 -6.12 8.66 2.73
CA THR A 113 -6.49 8.86 4.12
C THR A 113 -6.56 10.36 4.40
N SER A 114 -7.70 10.80 4.92
CA SER A 114 -7.89 12.13 5.49
C SER A 114 -7.90 12.01 7.01
N ILE A 115 -7.08 12.81 7.67
CA ILE A 115 -7.05 12.90 9.13
C ILE A 115 -7.51 14.30 9.52
N TYR A 116 -8.53 14.37 10.37
CA TYR A 116 -9.18 15.61 10.79
C TYR A 116 -8.77 15.97 12.22
N CYS A 117 -8.73 14.99 13.11
CA CYS A 117 -8.36 15.15 14.51
C CYS A 117 -7.77 13.83 15.06
N VAL A 118 -7.19 13.88 16.25
CA VAL A 118 -6.58 12.73 16.93
C VAL A 118 -7.45 12.32 18.12
N CYS A 119 -7.73 11.02 18.27
CA CYS A 119 -8.44 10.55 19.46
C CYS A 119 -7.62 10.79 20.72
N PRO A 120 -8.24 11.30 21.80
CA PRO A 120 -7.57 11.43 23.08
C PRO A 120 -7.16 10.03 23.60
N PRO A 121 -6.17 9.95 24.50
CA PRO A 121 -5.57 8.67 24.93
C PRO A 121 -6.56 7.68 25.57
N ASN A 122 -7.63 8.20 26.19
CA ASN A 122 -8.73 7.42 26.78
C ASN A 122 -9.75 6.89 25.76
N GLN A 123 -9.61 7.23 24.47
CA GLN A 123 -10.54 6.82 23.40
C GLN A 123 -9.86 5.94 22.32
N ILE A 124 -10.65 5.14 21.61
CA ILE A 124 -10.22 4.36 20.45
C ILE A 124 -10.88 4.85 19.17
N TYR A 125 -10.15 4.66 18.06
CA TYR A 125 -10.69 4.77 16.70
C TYR A 125 -11.58 3.58 16.37
N VAL A 126 -12.90 3.81 16.27
CA VAL A 126 -13.90 2.82 15.90
C VAL A 126 -14.41 3.10 14.49
N LYS A 127 -14.49 2.05 13.65
CA LYS A 127 -15.04 2.16 12.29
C LYS A 127 -16.56 2.30 12.38
N GLN A 128 -17.14 3.32 11.74
CA GLN A 128 -18.60 3.47 11.63
C GLN A 128 -19.20 2.38 10.73
N LYS A 129 -20.29 1.76 11.20
CA LYS A 129 -20.93 0.59 10.56
C LYS A 129 -21.49 0.87 9.16
N ASP A 130 -21.93 2.10 8.88
CA ASP A 130 -22.62 2.47 7.63
C ASP A 130 -21.70 2.84 6.46
N THR A 131 -20.39 2.60 6.61
CA THR A 131 -19.42 2.99 5.59
C THR A 131 -19.27 1.90 4.53
N SER A 132 -19.41 2.29 3.26
CA SER A 132 -19.33 1.40 2.10
C SER A 132 -18.02 0.59 2.10
N LYS A 133 -17.94 -0.55 1.40
CA LYS A 133 -16.68 -1.35 1.41
C LYS A 133 -15.44 -0.57 0.95
N ALA A 134 -15.62 0.49 0.17
CA ALA A 134 -14.53 1.34 -0.33
C ALA A 134 -14.14 2.49 0.63
N ASN A 135 -15.07 2.91 1.49
CA ASN A 135 -14.86 4.05 2.37
C ASN A 135 -14.91 3.59 3.84
N ALA A 136 -14.05 4.12 4.68
CA ALA A 136 -14.09 3.83 6.12
C ALA A 136 -13.98 5.13 6.89
N LYS A 137 -14.97 5.44 7.71
CA LYS A 137 -14.93 6.54 8.66
C LYS A 137 -14.61 5.99 10.03
N TYR A 138 -13.68 6.65 10.70
CA TYR A 138 -13.27 6.34 12.05
C TYR A 138 -13.68 7.49 12.96
N VAL A 139 -14.36 7.14 14.03
CA VAL A 139 -14.71 8.08 15.11
C VAL A 139 -13.96 7.72 16.37
N CYS A 140 -13.82 8.69 17.27
CA CYS A 140 -13.30 8.44 18.61
C CYS A 140 -14.45 8.05 19.54
N GLN A 141 -14.29 6.92 20.21
CA GLN A 141 -15.25 6.43 21.20
C GLN A 141 -14.51 6.04 22.46
N GLU A 142 -15.18 6.17 23.60
CA GLU A 142 -14.68 5.70 24.88
C GLU A 142 -14.34 4.22 24.80
N LYS A 143 -13.14 3.89 25.30
CA LYS A 143 -12.74 2.50 25.45
C LYS A 143 -13.59 1.87 26.56
N ALA A 144 -14.23 0.75 26.26
CA ALA A 144 -14.71 -0.13 27.33
C ALA A 144 -13.52 -0.49 28.24
N MET A 145 -13.74 -0.59 29.54
CA MET A 145 -12.77 -1.18 30.46
C MET A 145 -12.79 -2.70 30.29
N CYS A 146 -11.62 -3.31 30.21
CA CYS A 146 -11.46 -4.75 30.23
C CYS A 146 -11.17 -5.24 31.65
N GLU A 147 -11.73 -6.41 31.97
CA GLU A 147 -11.38 -7.09 33.22
C GLU A 147 -9.98 -7.73 33.14
N PRO A 148 -9.33 -7.99 34.28
CA PRO A 148 -8.08 -8.73 34.33
C PRO A 148 -8.18 -10.08 33.60
N GLY A 149 -7.20 -10.38 32.74
CA GLY A 149 -7.18 -11.58 31.90
C GLY A 149 -8.05 -11.51 30.64
N GLN A 150 -8.89 -10.49 30.47
CA GLN A 150 -9.66 -10.31 29.24
C GLN A 150 -8.78 -9.89 28.06
N MET A 151 -9.16 -10.30 26.85
CA MET A 151 -8.51 -9.89 25.62
C MET A 151 -8.63 -8.36 25.43
N CYS A 152 -7.51 -7.66 25.49
CA CYS A 152 -7.42 -6.22 25.41
C CYS A 152 -6.96 -5.68 24.07
N GLY A 153 -6.41 -6.55 23.23
CA GLY A 153 -5.92 -6.16 21.92
C GLY A 153 -5.66 -7.37 21.04
N VAL A 154 -5.66 -7.12 19.74
CA VAL A 154 -5.34 -8.12 18.72
C VAL A 154 -4.39 -7.47 17.73
N GLY A 155 -3.36 -8.19 17.32
CA GLY A 155 -2.37 -7.65 16.40
C GLY A 155 -1.48 -8.71 15.82
N ASN A 156 -0.34 -8.28 15.31
CA ASN A 156 0.76 -9.15 14.92
C ASN A 156 2.07 -8.39 15.10
N PRO A 157 3.24 -9.05 15.02
CA PRO A 157 4.53 -8.39 15.21
C PRO A 157 4.83 -7.25 14.23
N ILE A 158 4.12 -7.18 13.10
CA ILE A 158 4.32 -6.20 12.03
C ILE A 158 3.50 -4.93 12.29
N VAL A 159 2.20 -5.07 12.60
CA VAL A 159 1.23 -3.96 12.79
C VAL A 159 1.23 -3.45 14.24
N GLY A 160 1.76 -4.24 15.17
CA GLY A 160 1.59 -4.00 16.60
C GLY A 160 0.19 -4.40 17.09
N ILE A 161 -0.08 -4.16 18.38
CA ILE A 161 -1.34 -4.52 19.02
C ILE A 161 -2.37 -3.42 18.80
N LYS A 162 -3.49 -3.75 18.15
CA LYS A 162 -4.67 -2.89 18.09
C LYS A 162 -5.49 -3.09 19.35
N HIS A 163 -5.52 -2.08 20.21
CA HIS A 163 -6.32 -2.10 21.44
C HIS A 163 -7.83 -2.13 21.14
N LEU A 164 -8.54 -2.99 21.87
CA LEU A 164 -10.00 -3.16 21.82
C LEU A 164 -10.69 -2.49 23.02
N CYS A 165 -9.98 -2.35 24.13
CA CYS A 165 -10.46 -1.81 25.40
C CYS A 165 -9.27 -1.23 26.19
N HIS A 166 -9.55 -0.59 27.32
CA HIS A 166 -8.54 -0.14 28.27
C HIS A 166 -8.41 -1.14 29.41
N CYS A 167 -7.18 -1.41 29.83
CA CYS A 167 -6.93 -2.16 31.05
C CYS A 167 -7.11 -1.24 32.27
N ASP A 168 -7.34 -1.82 33.45
CA ASP A 168 -7.37 -1.03 34.68
C ASP A 168 -6.00 -0.39 34.98
N ALA A 169 -5.95 0.54 35.93
CA ALA A 169 -4.72 1.28 36.25
C ALA A 169 -3.55 0.39 36.74
N ASN A 170 -3.84 -0.83 37.21
CA ASN A 170 -2.84 -1.77 37.74
C ASN A 170 -2.50 -2.88 36.74
N SER A 171 -3.02 -2.80 35.51
CA SER A 171 -2.77 -3.77 34.46
C SER A 171 -2.39 -3.11 33.16
N GLN A 172 -1.62 -3.84 32.37
CA GLN A 172 -1.17 -3.42 31.05
C GLN A 172 -1.54 -4.46 30.01
N CYS A 173 -1.85 -3.98 28.81
CA CYS A 173 -2.25 -4.83 27.70
C CYS A 173 -1.02 -5.51 27.11
N GLN A 174 -0.75 -6.76 27.51
CA GLN A 174 0.44 -7.52 27.11
C GLN A 174 0.09 -8.70 26.21
N ILE A 175 1.01 -9.01 25.29
CA ILE A 175 0.90 -10.17 24.40
C ILE A 175 1.00 -11.45 25.21
N THR A 176 -0.01 -12.31 25.11
CA THR A 176 -0.09 -13.57 25.90
C THR A 176 0.88 -14.66 25.44
N SER A 177 1.32 -14.62 24.18
CA SER A 177 2.27 -15.58 23.62
C SER A 177 3.35 -14.85 22.79
N PRO A 178 4.33 -14.20 23.44
CA PRO A 178 5.34 -13.40 22.76
C PRO A 178 6.31 -14.24 21.91
N ASN A 179 6.46 -15.54 22.22
CA ASN A 179 7.51 -16.39 21.63
C ASN A 179 7.17 -17.01 20.27
N VAL A 180 6.03 -16.65 19.66
CA VAL A 180 5.71 -17.09 18.29
C VAL A 180 5.99 -15.92 17.35
N PHE A 181 7.24 -15.74 16.94
CA PHE A 181 7.57 -14.85 15.83
C PHE A 181 7.15 -15.51 14.52
N SER A 182 5.86 -15.45 14.24
CA SER A 182 5.33 -15.73 12.91
C SER A 182 4.60 -14.48 12.44
N PRO A 183 5.10 -13.78 11.40
CA PRO A 183 4.50 -12.54 10.93
C PRO A 183 3.05 -12.71 10.47
N MET A 184 2.63 -13.93 10.16
CA MET A 184 1.27 -14.27 9.76
C MET A 184 0.36 -14.71 10.91
N VAL A 185 0.89 -14.88 12.12
CA VAL A 185 0.09 -15.32 13.28
C VAL A 185 -0.48 -14.11 13.99
N ILE A 186 -1.80 -14.10 14.12
CA ILE A 186 -2.52 -13.13 14.94
C ILE A 186 -2.16 -13.38 16.40
N GLN A 187 -1.64 -12.35 17.06
CA GLN A 187 -1.30 -12.34 18.47
C GLN A 187 -2.42 -11.66 19.27
N ASN A 188 -2.85 -12.32 20.33
CA ASN A 188 -3.79 -11.77 21.29
C ASN A 188 -3.02 -11.11 22.44
N ALA A 189 -3.48 -9.95 22.86
CA ALA A 189 -3.04 -9.30 24.08
C ALA A 189 -4.16 -9.37 25.13
N THR A 190 -3.80 -9.58 26.39
CA THR A 190 -4.72 -9.57 27.53
C THR A 190 -4.28 -8.55 28.57
N CYS A 191 -5.21 -8.04 29.37
CA CYS A 191 -4.86 -7.21 30.52
C CYS A 191 -4.15 -8.08 31.57
N GLN A 192 -2.86 -7.83 31.79
CA GLN A 192 -2.06 -8.50 32.80
C GLN A 192 -1.62 -7.50 33.87
N PRO A 193 -1.52 -7.91 35.15
CA PRO A 193 -1.00 -7.03 36.20
C PRO A 193 0.38 -6.48 35.81
N ILE A 194 0.63 -5.21 36.15
CA ILE A 194 1.94 -4.57 35.96
C ILE A 194 3.00 -5.22 36.86
#